data_AF-A0A564FRL1-F1
#
_entry.id   AF-A0A564FRL1-F1
#
_cell.length_a   1.000
_cell.length_b   1.000
_cell.length_c   1.000
_cell.angle_alpha   90.00
_cell.angle_beta   90.00
_cell.angle_gamma   90.00
#
_symmetry.space_group_name_H-M   'P 1'
#
loop_
_entity.id
_entity.type
_entity.pdbx_description
1 polymer ?
#
loop_
_entity_poly.entity_id
_entity_poly.type
_entity_poly.pdbx_seq_one_letter_code
_entity_poly.pdbx_strand_id
1 'polypeptide(L)'
;MEALIAFISEEFGGTLLRRFDRPDGSLMHAEIRVDDGVMMVGGGATDAPATAPHVHLYVPDAAAAYARAIAAGAIPGVGTEAPRRR
;
A
#
# COMPACT_ATOMS: atom_id res chain seq x y z
N MET A 1 -5.36 3.14 6.62
CA MET A 1 -4.19 3.46 5.78
C MET A 1 -2.86 3.26 6.47
N GLU A 2 -2.75 3.39 7.79
CA GLU A 2 -1.48 3.14 8.52
C GLU A 2 -0.79 1.83 8.13
N ALA A 3 -1.55 0.73 8.09
CA ALA A 3 -1.02 -0.57 7.70
C ALA A 3 -0.48 -0.59 6.25
N LEU A 4 -1.11 0.13 5.30
CA LEU A 4 -0.58 0.26 3.95
C LEU A 4 0.75 1.02 3.96
N ILE A 5 0.81 2.14 4.68
CA ILE A 5 2.03 2.96 4.77
C ILE A 5 3.17 2.12 5.34
N ALA A 6 2.94 1.44 6.46
CA ALA A 6 3.93 0.57 7.10
C ALA A 6 4.37 -0.55 6.14
N PHE A 7 3.44 -1.27 5.52
CA PHE A 7 3.74 -2.37 4.63
C PHE A 7 4.58 -1.95 3.41
N ILE A 8 4.24 -0.82 2.78
CA ILE A 8 5.00 -0.30 1.65
C ILE A 8 6.39 0.18 2.10
N SER A 9 6.48 0.80 3.28
CA SER A 9 7.76 1.24 3.84
C SER A 9 8.69 0.09 4.20
N GLU A 10 8.17 -0.94 4.85
CA GLU A 10 8.97 -2.06 5.38
C GLU A 10 9.33 -3.06 4.26
N GLU A 11 8.40 -3.42 3.39
CA GLU A 11 8.59 -4.54 2.45
C GLU A 11 9.00 -4.11 1.04
N PHE A 12 8.67 -2.87 0.67
CA PHE A 12 8.90 -2.31 -0.66
C PHE A 12 9.86 -1.11 -0.65
N GLY A 13 10.51 -0.83 0.48
CA GLY A 13 11.53 0.22 0.59
C GLY A 13 10.95 1.64 0.53
N GLY A 14 9.67 1.80 0.88
CA GLY A 14 9.01 3.10 0.89
C GLY A 14 9.57 4.05 1.96
N THR A 15 9.90 5.27 1.56
CA THR A 15 10.28 6.35 2.49
C THR A 15 9.12 7.30 2.71
N LEU A 16 8.62 7.41 3.94
CA LEU A 16 7.63 8.43 4.30
C LEU A 16 8.25 9.82 4.18
N LEU A 17 7.73 10.64 3.25
CA LEU A 17 8.21 11.99 3.01
C LEU A 17 7.44 13.02 3.82
N ARG A 18 6.11 12.89 3.83
CA ARG A 18 5.20 13.82 4.49
C ARG A 18 4.04 13.07 5.10
N ARG A 19 3.57 13.57 6.24
CA ARG A 19 2.38 13.10 6.94
C ARG A 19 1.64 14.30 7.50
N PHE A 20 0.35 14.36 7.22
CA PHE A 20 -0.57 15.34 7.77
C PHE A 20 -1.67 14.60 8.52
N ASP A 21 -1.82 14.95 9.78
CA ASP A 21 -2.84 14.39 10.66
C ASP A 21 -4.05 15.33 10.75
N ARG A 22 -5.22 14.75 10.98
CA ARG A 22 -6.41 15.47 11.41
C ARG A 22 -6.27 15.92 12.87
N PRO A 23 -7.15 16.82 13.36
CA PRO A 23 -7.14 17.22 14.77
C PRO A 23 -7.27 16.06 15.77
N ASP A 24 -7.88 14.94 15.36
CA ASP A 24 -8.01 13.72 16.17
C ASP A 24 -6.80 12.77 16.09
N GLY A 25 -5.75 13.15 15.34
CA GLY A 25 -4.54 12.35 15.13
C GLY A 25 -4.66 11.28 14.04
N SER A 26 -5.84 11.10 13.43
CA SER A 26 -6.00 10.19 12.29
C SER A 26 -5.31 10.75 11.04
N LEU A 27 -4.82 9.86 10.17
CA LEU A 27 -4.19 10.27 8.92
C LEU A 27 -5.14 11.08 8.06
N MET A 28 -4.79 12.32 7.69
CA MET A 28 -5.44 13.08 6.63
C MET A 28 -4.81 12.79 5.27
N HIS A 29 -3.48 12.85 5.20
CA HIS A 29 -2.71 12.66 3.97
C HIS A 29 -1.27 12.24 4.27
N ALA A 30 -0.71 11.34 3.46
CA ALA A 30 0.70 10.99 3.50
C ALA A 30 1.29 10.84 2.09
N GLU A 31 2.61 11.00 2.02
CA GLU A 31 3.38 10.78 0.80
C GLU A 31 4.49 9.78 1.07
N ILE A 32 4.53 8.71 0.29
CA ILE A 32 5.56 7.67 0.37
C ILE A 32 6.32 7.65 -0.94
N ARG A 33 7.63 7.85 -0.89
CA ARG A 33 8.49 7.65 -2.05
C ARG A 33 8.89 6.19 -2.15
N VAL A 34 8.68 5.58 -3.31
CA VAL A 34 9.17 4.26 -3.66
C VAL A 34 10.00 4.43 -4.93
N ASP A 35 11.29 4.14 -4.84
CA ASP A 35 12.28 4.44 -5.89
C ASP A 35 12.25 5.93 -6.31
N ASP A 36 11.91 6.23 -7.57
CA ASP A 36 11.80 7.58 -8.12
C ASP A 36 10.36 8.15 -8.11
N GLY A 37 9.37 7.33 -7.73
CA GLY A 37 7.97 7.69 -7.68
C GLY A 37 7.48 8.11 -6.29
N VAL A 38 6.46 8.97 -6.24
CA VAL A 38 5.76 9.34 -5.00
C VAL A 38 4.33 8.84 -5.04
N MET A 39 3.98 7.97 -4.09
CA MET A 39 2.63 7.49 -3.84
C MET A 39 1.92 8.41 -2.84
N MET A 40 0.80 8.98 -3.28
CA MET A 40 -0.06 9.86 -2.49
C MET A 40 -1.15 9.03 -1.78
N VAL A 41 -1.19 9.07 -0.45
CA VAL A 41 -2.12 8.28 0.36
C VAL A 41 -3.10 9.20 1.08
N GLY A 42 -4.37 9.14 0.71
CA GLY A 42 -5.44 9.83 1.42
C GLY A 42 -5.90 9.03 2.65
N GLY A 43 -6.23 9.73 3.73
CA GLY A 43 -6.74 9.14 4.96
C GLY A 43 -8.08 8.42 4.86
N GLY A 44 -8.81 8.61 3.76
CA GLY A 44 -10.22 8.22 3.64
C GLY A 44 -11.15 9.17 4.39
N ALA A 45 -12.46 8.97 4.23
CA ALA A 45 -13.48 9.66 5.00
C ALA A 45 -13.52 9.11 6.45
N THR A 46 -13.76 9.97 7.44
CA THR A 46 -13.82 9.56 8.86
C THR A 46 -15.17 8.98 9.25
N ASP A 47 -16.20 9.26 8.45
CA ASP A 47 -17.60 8.91 8.66
C ASP A 47 -18.08 7.77 7.77
N ALA A 48 -17.21 7.21 6.93
CA ALA A 48 -17.53 6.10 6.04
C ALA A 48 -16.41 5.06 5.98
N PRO A 49 -16.73 3.77 5.73
CA PRO A 49 -15.72 2.74 5.53
C PRO A 49 -14.82 3.09 4.35
N ALA A 50 -13.51 3.06 4.58
CA ALA A 50 -12.54 3.21 3.49
C ALA A 50 -12.61 1.99 2.56
N THR A 51 -12.61 2.23 1.26
CA THR A 51 -12.39 1.17 0.27
C THR A 51 -10.96 0.64 0.42
N ALA A 52 -10.81 -0.68 0.27
CA ALA A 52 -9.49 -1.29 0.26
C ALA A 52 -8.69 -0.73 -0.93
N PRO A 53 -7.46 -0.22 -0.71
CA PRO A 53 -6.64 0.31 -1.77
C PRO A 53 -6.15 -0.83 -2.66
N HIS A 54 -6.14 -0.61 -3.97
CA HIS A 54 -5.49 -1.48 -4.92
C HIS A 54 -4.29 -0.75 -5.51
N VAL A 55 -3.08 -1.23 -5.20
CA VAL A 55 -1.82 -0.58 -5.56
C VAL A 55 -1.05 -1.51 -6.50
N HIS A 56 -0.60 -0.97 -7.63
CA HIS A 56 0.32 -1.65 -8.53
C HIS A 56 1.69 -0.98 -8.40
N LEU A 57 2.71 -1.74 -8.00
CA LEU A 57 4.08 -1.25 -7.87
C LEU A 57 4.96 -1.91 -8.93
N TYR A 58 5.77 -1.10 -9.60
CA TYR A 58 6.89 -1.60 -10.39
C TYR A 58 8.08 -1.81 -9.44
N VAL A 59 8.68 -3.00 -9.53
CA VAL A 59 9.83 -3.38 -8.70
C VAL A 59 10.89 -4.04 -9.58
N PRO A 60 12.18 -3.93 -9.24
CA PRO A 60 13.25 -4.56 -10.02
C PRO A 60 13.15 -6.09 -10.09
N ASP A 61 12.64 -6.72 -9.02
CA ASP A 61 12.44 -8.17 -8.94
C ASP A 61 11.12 -8.49 -8.22
N ALA A 62 10.12 -8.90 -9.02
CA ALA A 62 8.79 -9.22 -8.53
C ALA A 62 8.76 -10.51 -7.69
N ALA A 63 9.62 -11.50 -8.01
CA ALA A 63 9.66 -12.76 -7.27
C ALA A 63 10.26 -12.55 -5.87
N ALA A 64 11.34 -11.76 -5.78
CA ALA A 64 11.92 -11.38 -4.50
C ALA A 64 10.97 -10.51 -3.67
N ALA A 65 10.29 -9.54 -4.29
CA ALA A 65 9.30 -8.71 -3.60
C ALA A 65 8.12 -9.54 -3.07
N TYR A 66 7.61 -10.49 -3.88
CA TYR A 66 6.57 -11.41 -3.45
C TYR A 66 7.02 -12.28 -2.27
N ALA A 67 8.22 -12.86 -2.33
CA ALA A 67 8.75 -13.68 -1.24
C ALA A 67 8.89 -12.90 0.07
N ARG A 68 9.37 -11.66 0.02
CA ARG A 68 9.43 -10.76 1.20
C ARG A 68 8.04 -10.49 1.77
N ALA A 69 7.09 -10.11 0.92
CA ALA A 69 5.72 -9.86 1.34
C ALA A 69 5.09 -11.07 2.06
N ILE A 70 5.25 -12.28 1.51
CA ILE A 70 4.75 -13.51 2.15
C ILE A 70 5.45 -13.78 3.48
N ALA A 71 6.77 -13.57 3.56
CA ALA A 71 7.51 -13.73 4.82
C ALA A 71 7.07 -12.72 5.90
N ALA A 72 6.64 -11.53 5.50
CA ALA A 72 6.04 -10.51 6.36
C ALA A 72 4.56 -10.76 6.72
N GLY A 73 3.99 -11.89 6.27
CA GLY A 73 2.63 -12.29 6.59
C GLY A 73 1.57 -11.77 5.62
N ALA A 74 1.95 -11.22 4.47
CA ALA A 74 1.00 -10.95 3.40
C ALA A 74 0.36 -12.25 2.91
N ILE A 75 -0.94 -12.20 2.64
CA ILE A 75 -1.67 -13.30 2.03
C ILE A 75 -1.75 -13.10 0.52
N PRO A 76 -1.46 -14.13 -0.30
CA PRO A 76 -1.65 -14.04 -1.73
C PRO A 76 -3.11 -13.66 -2.03
N GLY A 77 -3.32 -12.68 -2.90
CA GLY A 77 -4.64 -12.38 -3.40
C GLY A 77 -5.16 -13.59 -4.18
N VAL A 78 -6.22 -14.24 -3.71
CA VAL A 78 -6.96 -15.20 -4.52
C VAL A 78 -7.67 -14.37 -5.59
N GLY A 79 -7.23 -14.46 -6.84
CA GLY A 79 -7.91 -13.78 -7.95
C GLY A 79 -9.38 -14.17 -7.97
N THR A 80 -10.28 -13.23 -7.72
CA THR A 80 -11.74 -13.46 -7.80
C THR A 80 -12.26 -13.48 -9.24
N GLU A 81 -11.41 -13.70 -10.24
CA GLU A 81 -11.84 -13.89 -11.62
C GLU A 81 -11.37 -15.26 -12.12
N ALA A 82 -12.31 -16.19 -12.30
CA ALA A 82 -12.07 -17.43 -13.02
C ALA A 82 -11.55 -17.09 -14.44
N PRO A 83 -10.59 -17.85 -14.99
CA PRO A 83 -10.03 -17.56 -16.31
C PRO A 83 -11.15 -17.59 -17.36
N ARG A 84 -11.47 -16.43 -17.94
CA ARG A 84 -12.31 -16.35 -19.13
C ARG A 84 -11.53 -16.97 -20.29
N ARG A 85 -11.85 -18.23 -20.62
CA ARG A 85 -11.42 -18.85 -21.87
C ARG A 85 -11.89 -17.97 -23.03
N ARG A 86 -10.95 -17.54 -23.87
CA ARG A 86 -11.25 -17.15 -25.25
C ARG A 86 -11.36 -18.40 -26.11
#